data_AF-A0A8C1VQ74-F1
#
_entry.id   AF-A0A8C1VQ74-F1
#
_cell.length_a   1.000
_cell.length_b   1.000
_cell.length_c   1.000
_cell.angle_alpha   90.00
_cell.angle_beta   90.00
_cell.angle_gamma   90.00
#
_symmetry.space_group_name_H-M   'P 1'
#
loop_
_entity.id
_entity.type
_entity.pdbx_description
1 polymer ?
#
loop_
_entity_poly.entity_id
_entity_poly.type
_entity_poly.pdbx_seq_one_letter_code
_entity_poly.pdbx_strand_id
1 'polypeptide(L)'
;MMMMMMDSWGAFLQTCLIMMVRANQHNLRETSCDLNTKQSELNSFLWTIKRDPPSYFYGTIHVPYTRVWDFIPENSKQAFQESSIVCFELDLTDPYTISALSSCQLLPQGENLQDLLPRDIYRRLKTHLEYVKLMLPSWMTPDQRGKGLYADYLFNAIAGNWERKRPVWVMLMVNSLTEADIKTRGAPVLDLYLAQEAQRMRKRTGAVEKVEEQCHPLNGLNFSQVIFALNQTLLQQESLRAGGLQVPYTTEHLIKHYNCGDLNSIIFNHDTSQVPNFKNATLPASEQVTAQEIELYFRQELIYKRNERMGRRVRALLEEQPDKSFFFAFGAGHFLGNNTVIDVLRREGYEVEHTPAGQTLHSGRRSVWRSGELLDADAPLEPFLHESRDLQEDEDSNPRLLELLEKVEHKLKKKQRRIKQKKQRRRQFNELWVRMESVTAEAPPPVVRIINGYFTVQTHPQEHSRANQHRTFSGSSSSSWSPALTATALCVQILLLLV
;
A
#
# COMPACT_ATOMS: atom_id res chain seq x y z
N MET A 1 10.89 -69.05 12.77
CA MET A 1 11.76 -68.03 12.12
C MET A 1 10.98 -67.01 11.29
N MET A 2 9.83 -67.37 10.69
CA MET A 2 9.02 -66.44 9.87
C MET A 2 8.18 -65.44 10.69
N MET A 3 7.69 -65.83 11.89
CA MET A 3 6.93 -64.93 12.79
C MET A 3 7.78 -63.79 13.35
N MET A 4 9.02 -64.04 13.78
CA MET A 4 9.93 -63.00 14.30
C MET A 4 10.31 -61.94 13.26
N MET A 5 10.30 -62.28 11.97
CA MET A 5 10.58 -61.31 10.90
C MET A 5 9.38 -60.38 10.66
N MET A 6 8.14 -60.86 10.80
CA MET A 6 6.95 -60.01 10.65
C MET A 6 6.83 -58.97 11.77
N ASP A 7 7.13 -59.35 13.01
CA ASP A 7 7.10 -58.42 14.16
C ASP A 7 8.17 -57.33 14.04
N SER A 8 9.36 -57.68 13.52
CA SER A 8 10.45 -56.72 13.29
C SER A 8 10.12 -55.73 12.15
N TRP A 9 9.42 -56.17 11.10
CA TRP A 9 8.97 -55.32 10.01
C TRP A 9 7.83 -54.39 10.42
N GLY A 10 6.90 -54.88 11.26
CA GLY A 10 5.85 -54.06 11.86
C GLY A 10 6.41 -52.92 12.71
N ALA A 11 7.40 -53.22 13.56
CA ALA A 11 8.08 -52.22 14.39
C ALA A 11 8.85 -51.18 13.55
N PHE A 12 9.47 -51.59 12.44
CA PHE A 12 10.19 -50.70 11.53
C PHE A 12 9.23 -49.76 10.76
N LEU A 13 8.11 -50.28 10.26
CA LEU A 13 7.09 -49.46 9.59
C LEU A 13 6.47 -48.46 10.55
N GLN A 14 6.21 -48.85 11.79
CA GLN A 14 5.61 -48.00 12.82
C GLN A 14 6.58 -46.88 13.26
N THR A 15 7.89 -47.19 13.38
CA THR A 15 8.92 -46.17 13.65
C THR A 15 9.14 -45.23 12.47
N CYS A 16 9.12 -45.72 11.22
CA CYS A 16 9.13 -44.87 10.03
C CYS A 16 7.90 -43.97 9.95
N LEU A 17 6.71 -44.47 10.30
CA LEU A 17 5.48 -43.66 10.33
C LEU A 17 5.57 -42.57 11.41
N ILE A 18 6.06 -42.90 12.61
CA ILE A 18 6.26 -41.92 13.69
C ILE A 18 7.32 -40.89 13.31
N MET A 19 8.40 -41.29 12.64
CA MET A 19 9.43 -40.38 12.13
C MET A 19 8.90 -39.50 11.01
N MET A 20 8.04 -40.00 10.11
CA MET A 20 7.38 -39.18 9.10
C MET A 20 6.34 -38.23 9.70
N VAL A 21 5.57 -38.67 10.70
CA VAL A 21 4.63 -37.79 11.44
C VAL A 21 5.40 -36.73 12.23
N ARG A 22 6.52 -37.08 12.89
CA ARG A 22 7.39 -36.11 13.58
C ARG A 22 8.10 -35.18 12.61
N ALA A 23 8.55 -35.64 11.45
CA ALA A 23 9.14 -34.79 10.41
C ALA A 23 8.09 -33.83 9.82
N ASN A 24 6.85 -34.30 9.66
CA ASN A 24 5.73 -33.46 9.23
C ASN A 24 5.31 -32.45 10.32
N GLN A 25 5.36 -32.85 11.60
CA GLN A 25 5.16 -31.94 12.74
C GLN A 25 6.32 -30.95 12.93
N HIS A 26 7.55 -31.31 12.56
CA HIS A 26 8.70 -30.40 12.60
C HIS A 26 8.66 -29.36 11.46
N ASN A 27 8.03 -29.69 10.33
CA ASN A 27 7.70 -28.74 9.26
C ASN A 27 6.49 -27.85 9.59
N LEU A 28 5.63 -28.26 10.52
CA LEU A 28 4.45 -27.50 10.97
C LEU A 28 4.71 -26.68 12.25
N ARG A 29 5.94 -26.65 12.76
CA ARG A 29 6.33 -25.64 13.75
C ARG A 29 6.65 -24.33 13.03
N GLU A 30 5.66 -23.83 12.29
CA GLU A 30 5.64 -22.47 11.80
C GLU A 30 5.75 -21.55 13.01
N THR A 31 6.85 -20.81 13.11
CA THR A 31 6.98 -19.68 14.03
C THR A 31 5.95 -18.63 13.64
N SER A 32 4.75 -18.74 14.22
CA SER A 32 3.80 -17.64 14.35
C SER A 32 4.47 -16.56 15.20
N CYS A 33 4.67 -15.35 14.67
CA CYS A 33 4.94 -14.21 15.53
C CYS A 33 3.62 -13.85 16.23
N ASP A 34 3.55 -14.15 17.52
CA ASP A 34 2.35 -13.88 18.30
C ASP A 34 2.27 -12.38 18.64
N LEU A 35 1.08 -11.81 18.52
CA LEU A 35 0.79 -10.40 18.88
C LEU A 35 1.08 -10.08 20.37
N ASN A 36 1.23 -11.11 21.22
CA ASN A 36 1.51 -10.98 22.65
C ASN A 36 3.01 -11.00 23.00
N THR A 37 3.87 -11.05 21.99
CA THR A 37 5.33 -10.98 22.15
C THR A 37 5.75 -9.60 22.71
N LYS A 38 6.81 -9.56 23.53
CA LYS A 38 7.27 -8.28 24.10
C LYS A 38 7.75 -7.36 22.97
N GLN A 39 7.55 -6.05 23.11
CA GLN A 39 8.03 -5.07 22.12
C GLN A 39 9.52 -5.23 21.78
N SER A 40 10.37 -5.62 22.75
CA SER A 40 11.80 -5.87 22.56
C SER A 40 12.15 -7.12 21.72
N GLU A 41 11.17 -7.99 21.46
CA GLU A 41 11.32 -9.24 20.71
C GLU A 41 10.80 -9.12 19.26
N LEU A 42 10.21 -7.96 18.91
CA LEU A 42 9.92 -7.60 17.52
C LEU A 42 11.20 -7.07 16.87
N ASN A 43 11.40 -7.28 15.56
CA ASN A 43 12.39 -6.46 14.86
C ASN A 43 11.70 -5.26 14.20
N SER A 44 12.37 -4.13 14.30
CA SER A 44 11.90 -2.86 13.79
C SER A 44 12.43 -2.62 12.38
N PHE A 45 11.63 -2.05 11.50
CA PHE A 45 12.09 -1.50 10.22
C PHE A 45 12.41 0.00 10.37
N LEU A 46 13.05 0.39 11.47
CA LEU A 46 13.42 1.77 11.78
C LEU A 46 14.94 1.91 11.82
N TRP A 47 15.45 2.98 11.21
CA TRP A 47 16.85 3.39 11.32
C TRP A 47 16.92 4.86 11.72
N THR A 48 17.81 5.18 12.65
CA THR A 48 18.04 6.56 13.12
C THR A 48 19.24 7.14 12.39
N ILE A 49 19.04 8.30 11.78
CA ILE A 49 20.09 9.18 11.24
C ILE A 49 20.55 10.07 12.40
N LYS A 50 21.80 9.95 12.84
CA LYS A 50 22.35 10.70 13.96
C LYS A 50 22.55 12.16 13.57
N ARG A 51 21.76 13.03 14.18
CA ARG A 51 21.79 14.50 14.07
C ARG A 51 20.91 15.09 15.17
N ASP A 52 20.93 16.41 15.32
CA ASP A 52 20.06 17.12 16.26
C ASP A 52 19.24 18.17 15.50
N PRO A 53 17.89 18.08 15.47
CA PRO A 53 17.08 16.97 15.97
C PRO A 53 17.24 15.69 15.11
N PRO A 54 17.02 14.49 15.67
CA PRO A 54 17.20 13.23 14.95
C PRO A 54 16.23 13.10 13.77
N SER A 55 16.63 12.33 12.76
CA SER A 55 15.79 11.95 11.62
C SER A 55 15.78 10.44 11.45
N TYR A 56 14.77 9.90 10.77
CA TYR A 56 14.52 8.47 10.74
C TYR A 56 14.23 7.98 9.32
N PHE A 57 14.73 6.78 9.00
CA PHE A 57 14.21 5.97 7.90
C PHE A 57 13.28 4.91 8.46
N TYR A 58 12.20 4.65 7.73
CA TYR A 58 11.24 3.61 8.05
C TYR A 58 10.88 2.78 6.81
N GLY A 59 11.02 1.46 6.94
CA GLY A 59 10.72 0.49 5.88
C GLY A 59 9.23 0.13 5.85
N THR A 60 8.53 0.51 4.80
CA THR A 60 7.13 0.13 4.52
C THR A 60 7.05 -1.10 3.61
N ILE A 61 5.87 -1.70 3.52
CA ILE A 61 5.53 -2.72 2.50
C ILE A 61 4.15 -2.42 1.95
N HIS A 62 3.91 -2.76 0.68
CA HIS A 62 2.71 -2.36 -0.06
C HIS A 62 1.51 -3.26 0.22
N VAL A 63 1.09 -3.31 1.48
CA VAL A 63 -0.03 -4.12 1.97
C VAL A 63 -0.97 -3.28 2.83
N PRO A 64 -2.24 -3.69 3.05
CA PRO A 64 -3.14 -2.91 3.89
C PRO A 64 -2.59 -2.69 5.29
N TYR A 65 -2.64 -1.45 5.76
CA TYR A 65 -2.06 -1.09 7.07
C TYR A 65 -2.63 -1.94 8.22
N THR A 66 -3.90 -2.35 8.14
CA THR A 66 -4.58 -3.18 9.15
C THR A 66 -3.94 -4.56 9.35
N ARG A 67 -3.13 -5.04 8.40
CA ARG A 67 -2.45 -6.34 8.49
C ARG A 67 -1.11 -6.27 9.23
N VAL A 68 -0.57 -5.05 9.42
CA VAL A 68 0.79 -4.82 9.92
C VAL A 68 0.83 -3.84 11.10
N TRP A 69 -0.13 -2.94 11.23
CA TRP A 69 -0.10 -1.82 12.18
C TRP A 69 0.09 -2.22 13.65
N ASP A 70 -0.50 -3.34 14.06
CA ASP A 70 -0.40 -3.85 15.43
C ASP A 70 0.97 -4.47 15.73
N PHE A 71 1.72 -4.87 14.69
CA PHE A 71 3.08 -5.41 14.79
C PHE A 71 4.16 -4.32 14.69
N ILE A 72 3.80 -3.09 14.29
CA ILE A 72 4.75 -1.98 14.23
C ILE A 72 5.12 -1.54 15.66
N PRO A 73 6.42 -1.55 16.03
CA PRO A 73 6.86 -1.17 17.37
C PRO A 73 6.48 0.26 17.76
N GLU A 74 6.22 0.48 19.05
CA GLU A 74 5.76 1.77 19.56
C GLU A 74 6.80 2.88 19.38
N ASN A 75 8.09 2.55 19.46
CA ASN A 75 9.16 3.51 19.18
C ASN A 75 9.20 3.94 17.70
N SER A 76 8.76 3.11 16.76
CA SER A 76 8.60 3.53 15.36
C SER A 76 7.44 4.52 15.20
N LYS A 77 6.32 4.26 15.89
CA LYS A 77 5.16 5.17 15.93
C LYS A 77 5.55 6.50 16.59
N GLN A 78 6.34 6.45 17.67
CA GLN A 78 6.88 7.65 18.34
C GLN A 78 7.79 8.46 17.41
N ALA A 79 8.72 7.82 16.69
CA ALA A 79 9.59 8.50 15.73
C ALA A 79 8.79 9.25 14.65
N PHE A 80 7.71 8.63 14.14
CA PHE A 80 6.78 9.28 13.22
C PHE A 80 6.06 10.47 13.87
N GLN A 81 5.59 10.32 15.11
CA GLN A 81 4.89 11.38 15.85
C GLN A 81 5.80 12.58 16.20
N GLU A 82 7.07 12.34 16.53
CA GLU A 82 8.03 13.39 16.91
C GLU A 82 8.66 14.10 15.71
N SER A 83 8.65 13.48 14.53
CA SER A 83 9.22 14.06 13.32
C SER A 83 8.38 15.22 12.79
N SER A 84 9.02 16.32 12.42
CA SER A 84 8.35 17.52 11.91
C SER A 84 7.90 17.41 10.46
N ILE A 85 8.68 16.68 9.65
CA ILE A 85 8.47 16.50 8.21
C ILE A 85 8.43 15.00 7.91
N VAL A 86 7.47 14.57 7.09
CA VAL A 86 7.36 13.19 6.65
C VAL A 86 7.52 13.12 5.14
N CYS A 87 8.49 12.35 4.67
CA CYS A 87 8.78 12.21 3.25
C CYS A 87 8.51 10.78 2.79
N PHE A 88 7.80 10.65 1.67
CA PHE A 88 7.48 9.37 1.03
C PHE A 88 8.25 9.24 -0.28
N GLU A 89 8.15 8.07 -0.91
CA GLU A 89 8.65 7.86 -2.27
C GLU A 89 7.93 8.79 -3.27
N LEU A 90 6.60 8.75 -3.26
CA LEU A 90 5.73 9.61 -4.04
C LEU A 90 4.66 10.27 -3.16
N ASP A 91 4.18 11.44 -3.57
CA ASP A 91 3.02 12.06 -2.95
C ASP A 91 1.72 11.45 -3.49
N LEU A 92 1.28 10.35 -2.88
CA LEU A 92 0.03 9.69 -3.24
C LEU A 92 -1.23 10.46 -2.79
N THR A 93 -1.06 11.59 -2.11
CA THR A 93 -2.18 12.45 -1.70
C THR A 93 -2.46 13.55 -2.73
N ASP A 94 -1.47 13.85 -3.58
CA ASP A 94 -1.59 14.81 -4.67
C ASP A 94 -2.35 14.23 -5.88
N PRO A 95 -3.51 14.80 -6.27
CA PRO A 95 -4.27 14.35 -7.43
C PRO A 95 -3.50 14.42 -8.76
N TYR A 96 -2.50 15.30 -8.89
CA TYR A 96 -1.67 15.36 -10.09
C TYR A 96 -0.78 14.12 -10.21
N THR A 97 -0.06 13.76 -9.14
CA THR A 97 0.74 12.53 -9.05
C THR A 97 -0.07 11.30 -9.44
N ILE A 98 -1.28 11.19 -8.87
CA ILE A 98 -2.23 10.11 -9.18
C ILE A 98 -2.63 10.12 -10.67
N SER A 99 -3.02 11.27 -11.22
CA SER A 99 -3.36 11.39 -12.64
C SER A 99 -2.20 11.03 -13.57
N ALA A 100 -0.98 11.42 -13.22
CA ALA A 100 0.22 11.15 -14.00
C ALA A 100 0.58 9.66 -13.99
N LEU A 101 0.50 8.99 -12.82
CA LEU A 101 0.68 7.54 -12.70
C LEU A 101 -0.32 6.79 -13.57
N SER A 102 -1.60 7.17 -13.56
CA SER A 102 -2.61 6.51 -14.42
C SER A 102 -2.32 6.73 -15.91
N SER A 103 -1.87 7.92 -16.29
CA SER A 103 -1.54 8.22 -17.67
C SER A 103 -0.34 7.40 -18.17
N CYS A 104 0.64 7.14 -17.31
CA CYS A 104 1.85 6.41 -17.68
C CYS A 104 1.60 4.91 -17.92
N GLN A 105 0.48 4.38 -17.42
CA GLN A 105 0.05 2.99 -17.64
C GLN A 105 -0.55 2.78 -19.03
N LEU A 106 -0.97 3.85 -19.71
CA LEU A 106 -1.71 3.76 -20.95
C LEU A 106 -0.79 3.71 -22.17
N LEU A 107 -1.26 3.01 -23.19
CA LEU A 107 -0.73 3.08 -24.55
C LEU A 107 -0.94 4.48 -25.15
N PRO A 108 -0.12 4.89 -26.13
CA PRO A 108 -0.38 6.05 -26.96
C PRO A 108 -1.81 6.11 -27.51
N GLN A 109 -2.26 7.31 -27.89
CA GLN A 109 -3.59 7.47 -28.46
C GLN A 109 -3.71 6.73 -29.79
N GLY A 110 -4.78 5.94 -29.94
CA GLY A 110 -5.05 5.16 -31.14
C GLY A 110 -4.56 3.72 -31.09
N GLU A 111 -3.65 3.38 -30.17
CA GLU A 111 -3.14 2.02 -30.01
C GLU A 111 -4.01 1.18 -29.04
N ASN A 112 -4.03 -0.13 -29.30
CA ASN A 112 -4.72 -1.13 -28.49
C ASN A 112 -3.84 -2.38 -28.33
N LEU A 113 -3.97 -3.08 -27.19
CA LEU A 113 -3.28 -4.33 -26.94
C LEU A 113 -3.57 -5.43 -27.96
N GLN A 114 -4.75 -5.45 -28.57
CA GLN A 114 -5.11 -6.42 -29.60
C GLN A 114 -4.19 -6.34 -30.83
N ASP A 115 -3.71 -5.13 -31.16
CA ASP A 115 -2.84 -4.89 -32.31
C ASP A 115 -1.36 -5.16 -31.98
N LEU A 116 -1.01 -5.13 -30.69
CA LEU A 116 0.35 -5.32 -30.20
C LEU A 116 0.64 -6.78 -29.87
N LEU A 117 -0.26 -7.45 -29.15
CA LEU A 117 0.00 -8.78 -28.60
C LEU A 117 -0.20 -9.89 -29.64
N PRO A 118 0.60 -10.97 -29.57
CA PRO A 118 0.29 -12.22 -30.26
C PRO A 118 -1.14 -12.69 -29.97
N ARG A 119 -1.83 -13.22 -31.00
CA ARG A 119 -3.26 -13.58 -30.93
C ARG A 119 -3.58 -14.57 -29.82
N ASP A 120 -2.68 -15.51 -29.55
CA ASP A 120 -2.82 -16.52 -28.50
C ASP A 120 -2.71 -15.90 -27.10
N ILE A 121 -1.73 -15.01 -26.86
CA ILE A 121 -1.54 -14.31 -25.59
C ILE A 121 -2.72 -13.39 -25.31
N TYR A 122 -3.16 -12.60 -26.29
CA TYR A 122 -4.33 -11.74 -26.14
C TYR A 122 -5.58 -12.54 -25.78
N ARG A 123 -5.82 -13.69 -26.45
CA ARG A 123 -6.96 -14.57 -26.13
C ARG A 123 -6.86 -15.11 -24.71
N ARG A 124 -5.71 -15.62 -24.29
CA ARG A 124 -5.48 -16.16 -22.93
C ARG A 124 -5.69 -15.09 -21.86
N LEU A 125 -5.15 -13.90 -22.07
CA LEU A 125 -5.37 -12.74 -21.21
C LEU A 125 -6.86 -12.40 -21.08
N LYS A 126 -7.57 -12.30 -22.20
CA LYS A 126 -9.01 -12.01 -22.22
C LYS A 126 -9.80 -13.06 -21.43
N THR A 127 -9.56 -14.34 -21.70
CA THR A 127 -10.20 -15.46 -20.97
C THR A 127 -9.86 -15.41 -19.47
N HIS A 128 -8.62 -15.05 -19.11
CA HIS A 128 -8.24 -14.91 -17.71
C HIS A 128 -9.00 -13.77 -17.01
N LEU A 129 -9.11 -12.60 -17.64
CA LEU A 129 -9.85 -11.47 -17.07
C LEU A 129 -11.36 -11.74 -16.99
N GLU A 130 -11.94 -12.48 -17.95
CA GLU A 130 -13.32 -12.96 -17.88
C GLU A 130 -13.54 -13.90 -16.70
N TYR A 131 -12.62 -14.85 -16.47
CA TYR A 131 -12.62 -15.70 -15.28
C TYR A 131 -12.54 -14.88 -13.99
N VAL A 132 -11.61 -13.94 -13.89
CA VAL A 132 -11.46 -13.08 -12.70
C VAL A 132 -12.77 -12.34 -12.43
N LYS A 133 -13.39 -11.75 -13.46
CA LYS A 133 -14.67 -11.04 -13.32
C LYS A 133 -15.78 -11.94 -12.75
N LEU A 134 -15.85 -13.20 -13.19
CA LEU A 134 -16.82 -14.17 -12.69
C LEU A 134 -16.56 -14.59 -11.24
N MET A 135 -15.29 -14.73 -10.86
CA MET A 135 -14.91 -15.16 -9.51
C MET A 135 -14.95 -14.04 -8.48
N LEU A 136 -14.78 -12.79 -8.91
CA LEU A 136 -14.63 -11.65 -8.02
C LEU A 136 -15.74 -11.52 -6.96
N PRO A 137 -17.04 -11.73 -7.25
CA PRO A 137 -18.07 -11.76 -6.22
C PRO A 137 -17.78 -12.76 -5.10
N SER A 138 -17.27 -13.96 -5.42
CA SER A 138 -16.95 -15.01 -4.44
C SER A 138 -15.71 -14.71 -3.61
N TRP A 139 -14.77 -13.94 -4.16
CA TRP A 139 -13.53 -13.53 -3.47
C TRP A 139 -13.73 -12.35 -2.52
N MET A 140 -14.77 -11.53 -2.73
CA MET A 140 -15.05 -10.38 -1.89
C MET A 140 -15.55 -10.78 -0.49
N THR A 141 -15.09 -10.05 0.52
CA THR A 141 -15.48 -10.23 1.91
C THR A 141 -16.83 -9.57 2.22
N PRO A 142 -17.54 -10.02 3.27
CA PRO A 142 -18.77 -9.37 3.71
C PRO A 142 -18.58 -7.89 4.09
N ASP A 143 -17.44 -7.55 4.70
CA ASP A 143 -17.11 -6.17 5.09
C ASP A 143 -16.97 -5.23 3.88
N GLN A 144 -16.30 -5.69 2.82
CA GLN A 144 -16.22 -4.94 1.56
C GLN A 144 -17.61 -4.65 0.97
N ARG A 145 -18.48 -5.66 0.95
CA ARG A 145 -19.86 -5.50 0.46
C ARG A 145 -20.67 -4.56 1.36
N GLY A 146 -20.50 -4.67 2.68
CA GLY A 146 -21.14 -3.79 3.67
C GLY A 146 -20.74 -2.32 3.53
N LYS A 147 -19.52 -2.06 3.05
CA LYS A 147 -19.00 -0.72 2.72
C LYS A 147 -19.43 -0.20 1.33
N GLY A 148 -20.31 -0.92 0.63
CA GLY A 148 -20.82 -0.53 -0.69
C GLY A 148 -19.87 -0.83 -1.85
N LEU A 149 -18.85 -1.67 -1.65
CA LEU A 149 -18.01 -2.14 -2.75
C LEU A 149 -18.72 -3.29 -3.48
N TYR A 150 -18.98 -3.10 -4.77
CA TYR A 150 -19.57 -4.10 -5.65
C TYR A 150 -18.52 -4.71 -6.57
N ALA A 151 -18.71 -5.98 -6.95
CA ALA A 151 -17.74 -6.71 -7.76
C ALA A 151 -17.45 -6.02 -9.11
N ASP A 152 -18.47 -5.60 -9.84
CA ASP A 152 -18.26 -4.88 -11.11
C ASP A 152 -17.55 -3.55 -10.92
N TYR A 153 -17.81 -2.84 -9.82
CA TYR A 153 -17.11 -1.61 -9.50
C TYR A 153 -15.62 -1.88 -9.25
N LEU A 154 -15.31 -2.87 -8.39
CA LEU A 154 -13.94 -3.24 -8.05
C LEU A 154 -13.18 -3.78 -9.27
N PHE A 155 -13.81 -4.63 -10.09
CA PHE A 155 -13.23 -5.12 -11.33
C PHE A 155 -12.92 -3.96 -12.30
N ASN A 156 -13.87 -3.04 -12.51
CA ASN A 156 -13.65 -1.90 -13.40
C ASN A 156 -12.64 -0.90 -12.83
N ALA A 157 -12.51 -0.80 -11.51
CA ALA A 157 -11.47 0.00 -10.89
C ALA A 157 -10.07 -0.58 -11.18
N ILE A 158 -9.89 -1.90 -11.08
CA ILE A 158 -8.57 -2.53 -11.25
C ILE A 158 -8.25 -2.80 -12.73
N ALA A 159 -9.16 -3.47 -13.43
CA ALA A 159 -8.97 -3.99 -14.78
C ALA A 159 -9.77 -3.26 -15.86
N GLY A 160 -10.42 -2.15 -15.50
CA GLY A 160 -11.15 -1.32 -16.47
C GLY A 160 -10.21 -0.82 -17.58
N ASN A 161 -10.72 -0.84 -18.81
CA ASN A 161 -9.99 -0.41 -20.01
C ASN A 161 -8.61 -1.07 -20.15
N TRP A 162 -8.46 -2.32 -19.71
CA TRP A 162 -7.18 -3.05 -19.75
C TRP A 162 -6.57 -3.08 -21.17
N GLU A 163 -7.40 -3.12 -22.21
CA GLU A 163 -6.97 -3.08 -23.63
C GLU A 163 -6.20 -1.82 -24.02
N ARG A 164 -6.31 -0.75 -23.23
CA ARG A 164 -5.57 0.51 -23.43
C ARG A 164 -4.34 0.62 -22.55
N LYS A 165 -4.06 -0.34 -21.66
CA LYS A 165 -2.85 -0.35 -20.84
C LYS A 165 -1.68 -0.89 -21.64
N ARG A 166 -0.45 -0.48 -21.32
CA ARG A 166 0.76 -1.08 -21.89
C ARG A 166 0.92 -2.51 -21.37
N PRO A 167 1.53 -3.43 -22.13
CA PRO A 167 1.55 -4.84 -21.74
C PRO A 167 2.25 -5.13 -20.39
N VAL A 168 3.32 -4.38 -20.03
CA VAL A 168 3.98 -4.53 -18.72
C VAL A 168 3.03 -4.20 -17.56
N TRP A 169 2.16 -3.20 -17.71
CA TRP A 169 1.19 -2.83 -16.69
C TRP A 169 0.04 -3.84 -16.60
N VAL A 170 -0.30 -4.48 -17.71
CA VAL A 170 -1.23 -5.62 -17.71
C VAL A 170 -0.64 -6.80 -16.96
N MET A 171 0.64 -7.11 -17.17
CA MET A 171 1.34 -8.17 -16.44
C MET A 171 1.29 -7.91 -14.93
N LEU A 172 1.64 -6.71 -14.47
CA LEU A 172 1.54 -6.30 -13.06
C LEU A 172 0.10 -6.41 -12.53
N MET A 173 -0.86 -5.90 -13.30
CA MET A 173 -2.28 -5.95 -12.96
C MET A 173 -2.76 -7.39 -12.79
N VAL A 174 -2.46 -8.29 -13.72
CA VAL A 174 -2.84 -9.71 -13.67
C VAL A 174 -2.26 -10.39 -12.43
N ASN A 175 -1.02 -10.07 -12.05
CA ASN A 175 -0.41 -10.62 -10.84
C ASN A 175 -1.11 -10.16 -9.54
N SER A 176 -1.78 -9.01 -9.57
CA SER A 176 -2.52 -8.42 -8.44
C SER A 176 -4.03 -8.76 -8.41
N LEU A 177 -4.48 -9.68 -9.27
CA LEU A 177 -5.89 -10.08 -9.44
C LEU A 177 -6.17 -11.49 -8.89
N THR A 178 -5.57 -11.84 -7.75
CA THR A 178 -5.81 -13.12 -7.06
C THR A 178 -6.88 -12.99 -5.97
N GLU A 179 -7.40 -14.12 -5.49
CA GLU A 179 -8.34 -14.13 -4.35
C GLU A 179 -7.76 -13.43 -3.11
N ALA A 180 -6.48 -13.66 -2.79
CA ALA A 180 -5.81 -13.07 -1.64
C ALA A 180 -5.70 -11.54 -1.77
N ASP A 181 -5.36 -11.06 -2.97
CA ASP A 181 -5.27 -9.61 -3.23
C ASP A 181 -6.64 -8.96 -3.22
N ILE A 182 -7.68 -9.61 -3.74
CA ILE A 182 -9.05 -9.07 -3.73
C ILE A 182 -9.60 -8.99 -2.31
N LYS A 183 -9.38 -9.99 -1.45
CA LYS A 183 -9.84 -9.97 -0.04
C LYS A 183 -9.30 -8.82 0.78
N THR A 184 -8.12 -8.33 0.41
CA THR A 184 -7.39 -7.30 1.14
C THR A 184 -7.68 -5.88 0.64
N ARG A 185 -8.34 -5.73 -0.52
CA ARG A 185 -8.86 -4.43 -0.99
C ARG A 185 -9.83 -3.86 0.05
N GLY A 186 -9.84 -2.55 0.24
CA GLY A 186 -10.83 -1.87 1.09
C GLY A 186 -10.18 -1.03 2.17
N ALA A 187 -8.96 -1.39 2.54
CA ALA A 187 -8.12 -0.64 3.44
C ALA A 187 -6.95 0.00 2.66
N PRO A 188 -6.54 1.23 3.02
CA PRO A 188 -5.35 1.85 2.44
C PRO A 188 -4.11 1.01 2.73
N VAL A 189 -3.18 0.98 1.78
CA VAL A 189 -1.83 0.44 2.00
C VAL A 189 -1.08 1.27 3.04
N LEU A 190 -0.08 0.68 3.71
CA LEU A 190 0.65 1.32 4.80
C LEU A 190 1.22 2.70 4.42
N ASP A 191 1.78 2.84 3.22
CA ASP A 191 2.36 4.09 2.70
C ASP A 191 1.33 5.21 2.64
N LEU A 192 0.17 4.92 2.03
CA LEU A 192 -0.93 5.87 1.90
C LEU A 192 -1.55 6.20 3.27
N TYR A 193 -1.67 5.20 4.15
CA TYR A 193 -2.16 5.41 5.51
C TYR A 193 -1.24 6.38 6.29
N LEU A 194 0.08 6.17 6.26
CA LEU A 194 1.04 7.06 6.90
C LEU A 194 0.99 8.48 6.33
N ALA A 195 0.83 8.62 5.01
CA ALA A 195 0.68 9.92 4.36
C ALA A 195 -0.60 10.65 4.81
N GLN A 196 -1.72 9.94 4.87
CA GLN A 196 -2.99 10.48 5.39
C GLN A 196 -2.89 10.85 6.86
N GLU A 197 -2.20 10.05 7.67
CA GLU A 197 -1.98 10.31 9.08
C GLU A 197 -1.09 11.53 9.31
N ALA A 198 -0.04 11.70 8.50
CA ALA A 198 0.80 12.89 8.53
C ALA A 198 -0.01 14.17 8.23
N GLN A 199 -0.91 14.11 7.24
CA GLN A 199 -1.84 15.22 6.93
C GLN A 199 -2.83 15.48 8.08
N ARG A 200 -3.40 14.42 8.67
CA ARG A 200 -4.32 14.52 9.82
C ARG A 200 -3.64 15.20 11.02
N MET A 201 -2.36 14.90 11.23
CA MET A 201 -1.51 15.51 12.25
C MET A 201 -0.96 16.89 11.87
N ARG A 202 -1.29 17.43 10.68
CA ARG A 202 -0.78 18.70 10.14
C ARG A 202 0.75 18.77 10.06
N LYS A 203 1.40 17.64 9.82
CA LYS A 203 2.83 17.59 9.51
C LYS A 203 3.08 18.06 8.09
N ARG A 204 4.27 18.60 7.80
CA ARG A 204 4.67 18.86 6.42
C ARG A 204 4.98 17.52 5.74
N THR A 205 4.41 17.30 4.56
CA THR A 205 4.66 16.09 3.77
C THR A 205 5.49 16.42 2.53
N GLY A 206 6.34 15.49 2.10
CA GLY A 206 7.14 15.61 0.88
C GLY A 206 7.29 14.29 0.14
N ALA A 207 7.85 14.34 -1.06
CA ALA A 207 8.18 13.18 -1.89
C ALA A 207 9.64 13.27 -2.36
N VAL A 208 10.35 12.14 -2.36
CA VAL A 208 11.74 12.07 -2.85
C VAL A 208 11.85 11.64 -4.31
N GLU A 209 10.77 11.22 -4.94
CA GLU A 209 10.76 10.77 -6.33
C GLU A 209 9.74 11.49 -7.20
N LYS A 210 9.87 11.30 -8.51
CA LYS A 210 8.94 11.79 -9.52
C LYS A 210 8.17 10.62 -10.15
N VAL A 211 7.00 10.92 -10.70
CA VAL A 211 6.15 9.91 -11.35
C VAL A 211 6.87 9.21 -12.50
N GLU A 212 7.62 9.97 -13.29
CA GLU A 212 8.38 9.46 -14.44
C GLU A 212 9.41 8.41 -14.01
N GLU A 213 9.97 8.56 -12.81
CA GLU A 213 11.00 7.66 -12.27
C GLU A 213 10.43 6.30 -11.86
N GLN A 214 9.11 6.22 -11.60
CA GLN A 214 8.41 4.96 -11.38
C GLN A 214 7.92 4.33 -12.68
N CYS A 215 7.55 5.15 -13.66
CA CYS A 215 6.95 4.67 -14.90
C CYS A 215 7.98 4.26 -15.96
N HIS A 216 9.08 5.00 -16.11
CA HIS A 216 10.06 4.75 -17.16
C HIS A 216 10.76 3.39 -17.03
N PRO A 217 11.19 2.93 -15.84
CA PRO A 217 11.77 1.61 -15.69
C PRO A 217 10.84 0.49 -16.18
N LEU A 218 9.54 0.56 -15.88
CA LEU A 218 8.58 -0.45 -16.32
C LEU A 218 8.42 -0.46 -17.85
N ASN A 219 8.51 0.72 -18.48
CA ASN A 219 8.37 0.87 -19.92
C ASN A 219 9.66 0.64 -20.72
N GLY A 220 10.80 0.41 -20.05
CA GLY A 220 12.11 0.28 -20.71
C GLY A 220 12.50 -1.14 -21.14
N LEU A 221 11.70 -2.16 -20.81
CA LEU A 221 11.89 -3.51 -21.33
C LEU A 221 11.66 -3.57 -22.84
N ASN A 222 12.43 -4.42 -23.52
CA ASN A 222 12.20 -4.65 -24.95
C ASN A 222 10.91 -5.45 -25.18
N PHE A 223 10.34 -5.33 -26.38
CA PHE A 223 9.04 -5.94 -26.67
C PHE A 223 9.03 -7.46 -26.46
N SER A 224 10.09 -8.18 -26.86
CA SER A 224 10.20 -9.62 -26.64
C SER A 224 10.22 -10.02 -25.16
N GLN A 225 10.91 -9.26 -24.31
CA GLN A 225 10.97 -9.48 -22.86
C GLN A 225 9.60 -9.26 -22.23
N VAL A 226 8.87 -8.22 -22.67
CA VAL A 226 7.52 -7.95 -22.18
C VAL A 226 6.54 -9.06 -22.58
N ILE A 227 6.63 -9.55 -23.82
CA ILE A 227 5.82 -10.68 -24.28
C ILE A 227 6.14 -11.96 -23.50
N PHE A 228 7.42 -12.24 -23.28
CA PHE A 228 7.86 -13.35 -22.45
C PHE A 228 7.30 -13.24 -21.03
N ALA A 229 7.47 -12.09 -20.38
CA ALA A 229 7.03 -11.86 -19.01
C ALA A 229 5.51 -12.01 -18.86
N LEU A 230 4.72 -11.41 -19.77
CA LEU A 230 3.27 -11.57 -19.77
C LEU A 230 2.84 -13.03 -20.00
N ASN A 231 3.52 -13.75 -20.90
CA ASN A 231 3.25 -15.16 -21.13
C ASN A 231 3.51 -16.01 -19.87
N GLN A 232 4.64 -15.80 -19.19
CA GLN A 232 4.97 -16.48 -17.94
C GLN A 232 3.97 -16.15 -16.82
N THR A 233 3.57 -14.88 -16.69
CA THR A 233 2.52 -14.50 -15.73
C THR A 233 1.19 -15.19 -16.01
N LEU A 234 0.76 -15.28 -17.28
CA LEU A 234 -0.47 -15.99 -17.63
C LEU A 234 -0.37 -17.50 -17.35
N LEU A 235 0.77 -18.12 -17.67
CA LEU A 235 1.03 -19.54 -17.36
C LEU A 235 0.96 -19.81 -15.85
N GLN A 236 1.55 -18.93 -15.04
CA GLN A 236 1.51 -19.01 -13.58
C GLN A 236 0.06 -18.94 -13.08
N GLN A 237 -0.72 -17.97 -13.56
CA GLN A 237 -2.12 -17.81 -13.16
C GLN A 237 -3.00 -18.98 -13.65
N GLU A 238 -2.73 -19.54 -14.82
CA GLU A 238 -3.38 -20.74 -15.31
C GLU A 238 -3.09 -21.95 -14.42
N SER A 239 -1.84 -22.14 -14.01
CA SER A 239 -1.41 -23.21 -13.12
C SER A 239 -2.02 -23.08 -11.72
N LEU A 240 -2.07 -21.85 -11.18
CA LEU A 240 -2.73 -21.55 -9.91
C LEU A 240 -4.20 -21.99 -9.92
N ARG A 241 -4.94 -21.67 -11.00
CA ARG A 241 -6.35 -22.08 -11.14
C ARG A 241 -6.53 -23.59 -11.27
N ALA A 242 -5.57 -24.27 -11.89
CA ALA A 242 -5.56 -25.73 -12.00
C ALA A 242 -5.17 -26.43 -10.68
N GLY A 243 -4.82 -25.67 -9.62
CA GLY A 243 -4.35 -26.20 -8.35
C GLY A 243 -2.92 -26.75 -8.40
N GLY A 244 -2.15 -26.43 -9.45
CA GLY A 244 -0.87 -27.07 -9.76
C GLY A 244 0.38 -26.38 -9.20
N LEU A 245 0.27 -25.20 -8.59
CA LEU A 245 1.44 -24.42 -8.18
C LEU A 245 1.28 -23.82 -6.77
N GLN A 246 2.23 -24.13 -5.86
CA GLN A 246 2.50 -23.28 -4.72
C GLN A 246 3.43 -22.16 -5.19
N VAL A 247 3.00 -20.91 -5.08
CA VAL A 247 3.85 -19.76 -5.41
C VAL A 247 4.83 -19.55 -4.27
N PRO A 248 6.15 -19.65 -4.51
CA PRO A 248 7.12 -19.24 -3.52
C PRO A 248 6.97 -17.72 -3.33
N TYR A 249 6.84 -17.26 -2.09
CA TYR A 249 6.69 -15.84 -1.70
C TYR A 249 5.34 -15.19 -2.09
N THR A 250 4.28 -15.49 -1.34
CA THR A 250 2.99 -14.79 -1.45
C THR A 250 2.99 -13.50 -0.64
N THR A 251 2.01 -12.62 -0.87
CA THR A 251 1.74 -11.44 -0.02
C THR A 251 1.57 -11.83 1.45
N GLU A 252 0.97 -13.00 1.74
CA GLU A 252 0.84 -13.52 3.10
C GLU A 252 2.20 -13.90 3.72
N HIS A 253 3.11 -14.47 2.95
CA HIS A 253 4.48 -14.69 3.41
C HIS A 253 5.19 -13.35 3.66
N LEU A 254 5.07 -12.37 2.76
CA LEU A 254 5.64 -11.03 2.97
C LEU A 254 5.15 -10.39 4.27
N ILE A 255 3.83 -10.39 4.51
CA ILE A 255 3.22 -9.87 5.75
C ILE A 255 3.77 -10.60 6.97
N LYS A 256 3.85 -11.94 6.92
CA LYS A 256 4.40 -12.75 8.00
C LYS A 256 5.85 -12.37 8.30
N HIS A 257 6.70 -12.29 7.28
CA HIS A 257 8.11 -11.90 7.45
C HIS A 257 8.25 -10.48 7.99
N TYR A 258 7.44 -9.53 7.52
CA TYR A 258 7.43 -8.16 8.03
C TYR A 258 7.01 -8.09 9.51
N ASN A 259 5.88 -8.73 9.86
CA ASN A 259 5.34 -8.74 11.21
C ASN A 259 6.26 -9.46 12.20
N CYS A 260 6.97 -10.49 11.74
CA CYS A 260 7.95 -11.21 12.55
C CYS A 260 9.32 -10.51 12.56
N GLY A 261 9.47 -9.40 11.83
CA GLY A 261 10.70 -8.62 11.80
C GLY A 261 11.86 -9.30 11.06
N ASP A 262 11.60 -10.20 10.12
CA ASP A 262 12.67 -10.77 9.30
C ASP A 262 13.29 -9.67 8.42
N LEU A 263 14.62 -9.51 8.44
CA LEU A 263 15.35 -8.53 7.63
C LEU A 263 15.94 -9.14 6.34
N ASN A 264 15.40 -10.27 5.88
CA ASN A 264 15.84 -10.91 4.64
C ASN A 264 15.49 -10.10 3.38
N SER A 265 16.51 -9.50 2.78
CA SER A 265 16.38 -8.66 1.57
C SER A 265 15.68 -9.31 0.38
N ILE A 266 15.76 -10.63 0.20
CA ILE A 266 15.17 -11.31 -0.97
C ILE A 266 13.65 -11.11 -1.01
N ILE A 267 13.02 -11.12 0.16
CA ILE A 267 11.56 -11.07 0.30
C ILE A 267 11.05 -9.65 0.01
N PHE A 268 11.72 -8.64 0.56
CA PHE A 268 11.28 -7.24 0.44
C PHE A 268 11.68 -6.57 -0.87
N ASN A 269 12.73 -7.05 -1.56
CA ASN A 269 13.08 -6.57 -2.88
C ASN A 269 12.01 -6.91 -3.91
N HIS A 270 11.31 -8.03 -3.74
CA HIS A 270 10.20 -8.42 -4.61
C HIS A 270 9.05 -7.40 -4.49
N ASP A 271 8.62 -7.09 -3.27
CA ASP A 271 7.61 -6.06 -3.01
C ASP A 271 8.07 -4.68 -3.50
N THR A 272 9.29 -4.26 -3.16
CA THR A 272 9.80 -2.93 -3.54
C THR A 272 9.84 -2.74 -5.07
N SER A 273 10.13 -3.80 -5.82
CA SER A 273 10.08 -3.78 -7.30
C SER A 273 8.68 -3.92 -7.88
N GLN A 274 7.75 -4.54 -7.15
CA GLN A 274 6.40 -4.94 -7.59
C GLN A 274 6.39 -5.87 -8.83
N VAL A 275 7.51 -6.46 -9.22
CA VAL A 275 7.63 -7.29 -10.44
C VAL A 275 7.64 -8.78 -10.10
N PRO A 276 6.87 -9.64 -10.82
CA PRO A 276 6.89 -11.10 -10.63
C PRO A 276 8.26 -11.75 -10.79
N ASN A 277 8.51 -12.85 -10.08
CA ASN A 277 9.72 -13.64 -10.26
C ASN A 277 9.51 -14.66 -11.39
N PHE A 278 10.30 -14.53 -12.45
CA PHE A 278 10.21 -15.41 -13.63
C PHE A 278 11.11 -16.65 -13.55
N LYS A 279 11.93 -16.79 -12.51
CA LYS A 279 12.81 -17.96 -12.36
C LYS A 279 11.98 -19.21 -12.08
N ASN A 280 11.88 -20.06 -13.09
CA ASN A 280 11.33 -21.39 -12.96
C ASN A 280 12.35 -22.42 -13.47
N ALA A 281 12.68 -23.40 -12.63
CA ALA A 281 13.67 -24.44 -12.90
C ALA A 281 13.33 -25.33 -14.10
N THR A 282 12.06 -25.31 -14.56
CA THR A 282 11.61 -26.05 -15.75
C THR A 282 11.71 -25.27 -17.07
N LEU A 283 12.13 -24.00 -17.05
CA LEU A 283 12.25 -23.21 -18.29
C LEU A 283 13.36 -23.72 -19.21
N PRO A 284 13.18 -23.66 -20.54
CA PRO A 284 14.27 -23.85 -21.49
C PRO A 284 15.43 -22.88 -21.25
N ALA A 285 16.66 -23.26 -21.62
CA ALA A 285 17.85 -22.46 -21.37
C ALA A 285 17.75 -21.02 -21.91
N SER A 286 17.19 -20.82 -23.11
CA SER A 286 16.97 -19.49 -23.69
C SER A 286 15.98 -18.62 -22.89
N GLU A 287 14.96 -19.25 -22.32
CA GLU A 287 13.97 -18.56 -21.47
C GLU A 287 14.53 -18.24 -20.09
N GLN A 288 15.40 -19.08 -19.54
CA GLN A 288 16.13 -18.78 -18.30
C GLN A 288 17.02 -17.55 -18.45
N VAL A 289 17.73 -17.43 -19.58
CA VAL A 289 18.54 -16.23 -19.89
C VAL A 289 17.64 -14.99 -19.95
N THR A 290 16.51 -15.07 -20.67
CA THR A 290 15.56 -13.96 -20.78
C THR A 290 15.00 -13.55 -19.41
N ALA A 291 14.60 -14.52 -18.58
CA ALA A 291 14.13 -14.27 -17.21
C ALA A 291 15.21 -13.59 -16.36
N GLN A 292 16.46 -14.04 -16.46
CA GLN A 292 17.58 -13.49 -15.70
C GLN A 292 17.93 -12.05 -16.16
N GLU A 293 17.85 -11.75 -17.45
CA GLU A 293 18.05 -10.40 -17.99
C GLU A 293 16.98 -9.43 -17.46
N ILE A 294 15.72 -9.84 -17.46
CA ILE A 294 14.61 -9.03 -16.93
C ILE A 294 14.80 -8.75 -15.44
N GLU A 295 15.17 -9.76 -14.66
CA GLU A 295 15.44 -9.61 -13.22
C GLU A 295 16.61 -8.64 -12.97
N LEU A 296 17.72 -8.78 -13.71
CA LEU A 296 18.87 -7.89 -13.59
C LEU A 296 18.51 -6.45 -13.96
N TYR A 297 17.74 -6.28 -15.04
CA TYR A 297 17.26 -4.97 -15.46
C TYR A 297 16.43 -4.30 -14.36
N PHE A 298 15.41 -4.98 -13.82
CA PHE A 298 14.58 -4.40 -12.78
C PHE A 298 15.33 -4.16 -11.48
N ARG A 299 16.23 -5.06 -11.08
CA ARG A 299 17.09 -4.84 -9.91
C ARG A 299 17.97 -3.60 -10.09
N GLN A 300 18.51 -3.40 -11.30
CA GLN A 300 19.33 -2.23 -11.60
C GLN A 300 18.52 -0.93 -11.58
N GLU A 301 17.35 -0.91 -12.22
CA GLU A 301 16.55 0.32 -12.37
C GLU A 301 15.72 0.66 -11.13
N LEU A 302 15.06 -0.34 -10.53
CA LEU A 302 14.09 -0.16 -9.43
C LEU A 302 14.73 -0.25 -8.03
N ILE A 303 15.94 -0.79 -7.90
CA ILE A 303 16.64 -0.83 -6.62
C ILE A 303 17.91 0.03 -6.69
N TYR A 304 18.91 -0.33 -7.50
CA TYR A 304 20.22 0.31 -7.41
C TYR A 304 20.26 1.76 -7.86
N LYS A 305 19.79 2.07 -9.08
CA LYS A 305 19.72 3.45 -9.56
C LYS A 305 18.75 4.29 -8.73
N ARG A 306 17.68 3.67 -8.25
CA ARG A 306 16.67 4.30 -7.40
C ARG A 306 17.24 4.69 -6.04
N ASN A 307 17.93 3.77 -5.36
CA ASN A 307 18.63 4.01 -4.09
C ASN A 307 19.64 5.15 -4.18
N GLU A 308 20.45 5.19 -5.24
CA GLU A 308 21.42 6.28 -5.47
C GLU A 308 20.74 7.64 -5.56
N ARG A 309 19.64 7.75 -6.33
CA ARG A 309 18.88 9.00 -6.45
C ARG A 309 18.21 9.38 -5.14
N MET A 310 17.54 8.43 -4.48
CA MET A 310 16.86 8.65 -3.21
C MET A 310 17.82 9.11 -2.13
N GLY A 311 18.97 8.42 -1.95
CA GLY A 311 19.96 8.78 -0.95
C GLY A 311 20.53 10.19 -1.14
N ARG A 312 20.83 10.60 -2.39
CA ARG A 312 21.28 11.97 -2.68
C ARG A 312 20.22 13.03 -2.37
N ARG A 313 18.94 12.74 -2.65
CA ARG A 313 17.84 13.66 -2.37
C ARG A 313 17.54 13.75 -0.88
N VAL A 314 17.63 12.63 -0.16
CA VAL A 314 17.55 12.64 1.30
C VAL A 314 18.68 13.48 1.89
N ARG A 315 19.92 13.31 1.42
CA ARG A 315 21.05 14.18 1.83
C ARG A 315 20.72 15.67 1.61
N ALA A 316 20.27 16.03 0.42
CA ALA A 316 19.91 17.41 0.11
C ALA A 316 18.82 17.97 1.04
N LEU A 317 17.75 17.20 1.31
CA LEU A 317 16.70 17.59 2.26
C LEU A 317 17.24 17.82 3.67
N LEU A 318 18.12 16.93 4.11
CA LEU A 318 18.76 16.97 5.41
C LEU A 318 19.68 18.19 5.56
N GLU A 319 20.35 18.61 4.49
CA GLU A 319 21.22 19.80 4.43
C GLU A 319 20.43 21.11 4.33
N GLU A 320 19.34 21.12 3.56
CA GLU A 320 18.49 22.31 3.37
C GLU A 320 17.74 22.70 4.65
N GLN A 321 17.39 21.73 5.50
CA GLN A 321 16.65 21.97 6.74
C GLN A 321 17.38 21.33 7.94
N PRO A 322 18.51 21.92 8.40
CA PRO A 322 19.33 21.36 9.47
C PRO A 322 18.58 21.25 10.81
N ASP A 323 17.69 22.21 11.10
CA ASP A 323 16.99 22.29 12.39
C ASP A 323 15.65 21.53 12.42
N LYS A 324 15.39 20.67 11.43
CA LYS A 324 14.14 19.91 11.30
C LYS A 324 14.39 18.40 11.41
N SER A 325 13.46 17.71 12.06
CA SER A 325 13.42 16.25 12.12
C SER A 325 12.59 15.70 10.96
N PHE A 326 13.14 14.71 10.27
CA PHE A 326 12.51 14.03 9.14
C PHE A 326 12.16 12.59 9.47
N PHE A 327 11.04 12.11 8.91
CA PHE A 327 10.68 10.70 8.86
C PHE A 327 10.51 10.29 7.39
N PHE A 328 11.44 9.49 6.88
CA PHE A 328 11.44 8.98 5.51
C PHE A 328 10.82 7.59 5.47
N ALA A 329 9.62 7.46 4.90
CA ALA A 329 8.91 6.18 4.77
C ALA A 329 9.04 5.66 3.34
N PHE A 330 9.91 4.67 3.14
CA PHE A 330 10.19 4.03 1.84
C PHE A 330 10.02 2.52 1.93
N GLY A 331 9.84 1.83 0.81
CA GLY A 331 9.76 0.39 0.73
C GLY A 331 10.96 -0.28 1.40
N ALA A 332 10.70 -1.31 2.22
CA ALA A 332 11.71 -1.94 3.06
C ALA A 332 12.92 -2.48 2.29
N GLY A 333 12.76 -2.87 1.02
CA GLY A 333 13.86 -3.31 0.17
C GLY A 333 14.92 -2.22 -0.10
N HIS A 334 14.58 -0.94 0.05
CA HIS A 334 15.54 0.17 -0.09
C HIS A 334 16.56 0.24 1.06
N PHE A 335 16.32 -0.46 2.16
CA PHE A 335 17.15 -0.48 3.36
C PHE A 335 17.86 -1.82 3.60
N LEU A 336 17.54 -2.86 2.82
CA LEU A 336 18.01 -4.22 3.04
C LEU A 336 18.92 -4.71 1.92
N GLY A 337 20.04 -5.35 2.29
CA GLY A 337 21.04 -5.85 1.35
C GLY A 337 22.17 -4.85 1.13
N ASN A 338 22.71 -4.82 -0.09
CA ASN A 338 23.84 -3.98 -0.47
C ASN A 338 23.38 -2.84 -1.38
N ASN A 339 24.11 -1.71 -1.36
CA ASN A 339 23.82 -0.51 -2.16
C ASN A 339 22.46 0.10 -1.78
N THR A 340 22.18 0.12 -0.49
CA THR A 340 20.95 0.67 0.10
C THR A 340 20.99 2.19 0.17
N VAL A 341 19.84 2.82 0.42
CA VAL A 341 19.77 4.27 0.71
C VAL A 341 20.65 4.63 1.92
N ILE A 342 20.74 3.72 2.90
CA ILE A 342 21.60 3.86 4.08
C ILE A 342 23.08 3.88 3.67
N ASP A 343 23.51 2.99 2.78
CA ASP A 343 24.89 2.96 2.29
C ASP A 343 25.26 4.25 1.55
N VAL A 344 24.32 4.80 0.78
CA VAL A 344 24.51 6.09 0.12
C VAL A 344 24.75 7.17 1.17
N LEU A 345 23.89 7.30 2.19
CA LEU A 345 24.06 8.31 3.24
C LEU A 345 25.34 8.14 4.05
N ARG A 346 25.74 6.91 4.35
CA ARG A 346 26.99 6.62 5.07
C ARG A 346 28.22 7.07 4.28
N ARG A 347 28.23 6.90 2.96
CA ARG A 347 29.31 7.43 2.10
C ARG A 347 29.35 8.96 2.08
N GLU A 348 28.22 9.60 2.33
CA GLU A 348 28.09 11.05 2.44
C GLU A 348 28.39 11.58 3.86
N GLY A 349 28.86 10.71 4.77
CA GLY A 349 29.31 11.09 6.11
C GLY A 349 28.24 11.06 7.20
N TYR A 350 27.02 10.62 6.90
CA TYR A 350 25.97 10.46 7.91
C TYR A 350 26.12 9.14 8.66
N GLU A 351 26.02 9.20 9.98
CA GLU A 351 25.90 8.00 10.81
C GLU A 351 24.43 7.56 10.86
N VAL A 352 24.18 6.35 10.38
CA VAL A 352 22.83 5.76 10.32
C VAL A 352 22.86 4.39 10.97
N GLU A 353 22.06 4.20 12.01
CA GLU A 353 22.01 2.98 12.82
C GLU A 353 20.61 2.36 12.81
N HIS A 354 20.55 1.02 12.75
CA HIS A 354 19.30 0.31 12.99
C HIS A 354 18.80 0.60 14.40
N THR A 355 17.50 0.84 14.55
CA THR A 355 16.86 1.16 15.83
C THR A 355 15.97 -0.01 16.26
N PRO A 356 16.48 -0.92 17.11
CA PRO A 356 15.73 -2.03 17.68
C PRO A 356 14.36 -1.66 18.24
N ALA A 357 13.42 -2.60 18.20
CA ALA A 357 12.10 -2.39 18.77
C ALA A 357 12.18 -2.20 20.30
N GLY A 358 11.35 -1.30 20.84
CA GLY A 358 11.33 -0.99 22.27
C GLY A 358 12.52 -0.18 22.79
N GLN A 359 13.52 0.13 21.96
CA GLN A 359 14.59 1.05 22.35
C GLN A 359 14.01 2.47 22.53
N THR A 360 14.40 3.13 23.61
CA THR A 360 14.02 4.53 23.87
C THR A 360 14.68 5.44 22.85
N LEU A 361 13.90 6.32 22.23
CA LEU A 361 14.42 7.33 21.33
C LEU A 361 15.09 8.43 22.17
N HIS A 362 16.38 8.66 21.96
CA HIS A 362 17.08 9.77 22.60
C HIS A 362 16.65 11.07 21.93
N SER A 363 15.59 11.70 22.44
CA SER A 363 15.33 13.11 22.16
C SER A 363 16.48 13.91 22.80
N GLY A 364 17.28 14.62 21.99
CA GLY A 364 18.15 15.68 22.50
C GLY A 364 17.37 16.53 23.50
N ARG A 365 18.03 16.94 24.61
CA ARG A 365 17.45 17.70 25.73
C ARG A 365 16.29 18.59 25.25
N ARG A 366 15.07 18.33 25.72
CA ARG A 366 13.93 19.24 25.59
C ARG A 366 14.38 20.64 25.98
N SER A 367 14.72 21.50 25.01
CA SER A 367 14.61 22.92 25.25
C SER A 367 13.11 23.16 25.46
N VAL A 368 12.79 23.76 26.59
CA VAL A 368 11.43 24.17 26.92
C VAL A 368 11.02 25.20 25.88
N TRP A 369 10.39 24.76 24.78
CA TRP A 369 9.74 25.65 23.85
C TRP A 369 8.56 26.28 24.59
N ARG A 370 8.76 27.52 25.04
CA ARG A 370 7.68 28.41 25.45
C ARG A 370 6.74 28.54 24.26
N SER A 371 5.49 28.17 24.47
CA SER A 371 4.37 28.48 23.59
C SER A 371 4.33 29.98 23.31
N GLY A 372 4.67 30.38 22.09
CA GLY A 372 4.56 31.76 21.63
C GLY A 372 5.52 32.10 20.51
N GLU A 373 5.22 31.63 19.29
CA GLU A 373 5.39 32.38 18.02
C GLU A 373 5.07 31.44 16.85
N LEU A 374 3.84 31.54 16.35
CA LEU A 374 3.44 31.10 15.03
C LEU A 374 3.94 32.17 14.05
N LEU A 375 4.99 31.89 13.28
CA LEU A 375 5.36 32.68 12.11
C LEU A 375 5.63 31.74 10.92
N ASP A 376 4.83 31.98 9.88
CA ASP A 376 4.83 31.49 8.49
C ASP A 376 4.91 29.98 8.24
N ALA A 377 3.74 29.35 8.35
CA ALA A 377 3.46 28.01 7.83
C ALA A 377 2.48 28.11 6.65
N ASP A 378 2.93 28.58 5.49
CA ASP A 378 2.11 28.54 4.27
C ASP A 378 2.88 28.29 2.97
N ALA A 379 4.16 27.88 3.05
CA ALA A 379 4.90 27.41 1.87
C ALA A 379 4.80 25.87 1.75
N PRO A 380 4.12 25.33 0.72
CA PRO A 380 4.28 23.94 0.33
C PRO A 380 5.77 23.64 0.13
N LEU A 381 6.23 22.43 0.48
CA LEU A 381 7.51 21.96 -0.06
C LEU A 381 7.33 21.88 -1.58
N GLU A 382 7.96 22.77 -2.32
CA GLU A 382 7.92 22.73 -3.78
C GLU A 382 8.42 21.35 -4.24
N PRO A 383 7.70 20.64 -5.13
CA PRO A 383 8.20 19.42 -5.74
C PRO A 383 9.58 19.69 -6.35
N PHE A 384 10.56 18.81 -6.11
CA PHE A 384 11.95 18.95 -6.59
C PHE A 384 12.03 19.19 -8.11
N LEU A 385 11.97 20.44 -8.54
CA LEU A 385 12.29 20.91 -9.87
C LEU A 385 13.65 21.62 -9.80
N HIS A 386 14.71 20.85 -9.55
CA HIS A 386 16.01 21.28 -10.06
C HIS A 386 16.02 21.04 -11.57
N GLU A 387 15.74 22.09 -12.32
CA GLU A 387 16.23 22.23 -13.69
C GLU A 387 17.75 22.08 -13.67
N SER A 388 18.22 21.20 -14.55
CA SER A 388 19.62 21.11 -14.93
C SER A 388 20.05 22.49 -15.44
N ARG A 389 20.88 23.20 -14.67
CA ARG A 389 21.56 24.41 -15.14
C ARG A 389 22.66 23.98 -16.12
N ASP A 390 22.32 23.95 -17.41
CA ASP A 390 23.30 24.02 -18.48
C ASP A 390 23.13 25.36 -19.22
N LEU A 391 24.13 26.22 -19.00
CA LEU A 391 24.70 27.29 -19.83
C LEU A 391 23.79 28.40 -20.41
N GLN A 392 24.27 29.62 -20.19
CA GLN A 392 23.80 30.93 -20.66
C GLN A 392 23.58 30.99 -22.18
N GLU A 393 22.57 31.77 -22.59
CA GLU A 393 22.72 32.80 -23.62
C GLU A 393 21.60 33.85 -23.48
N ASP A 394 21.97 35.10 -23.71
CA ASP A 394 21.18 36.33 -23.58
C ASP A 394 19.97 36.40 -24.56
N GLU A 395 18.89 37.09 -24.18
CA GLU A 395 18.42 38.29 -24.92
C GLU A 395 17.11 38.88 -24.36
N ASP A 396 17.24 40.17 -24.04
CA ASP A 396 16.36 41.34 -24.24
C ASP A 396 14.82 41.29 -24.04
N SER A 397 14.35 42.32 -23.35
CA SER A 397 12.97 42.49 -22.89
C SER A 397 12.08 43.11 -23.97
N ASN A 398 11.21 42.30 -24.61
CA ASN A 398 10.24 42.79 -25.60
C ASN A 398 8.82 42.96 -25.00
N PRO A 399 8.28 44.19 -24.86
CA PRO A 399 6.98 44.45 -24.22
C PRO A 399 5.77 43.89 -24.99
N ARG A 400 5.96 43.34 -26.19
CA ARG A 400 4.90 42.66 -26.98
C ARG A 400 4.61 41.23 -26.51
N LEU A 401 5.51 40.61 -25.74
CA LEU A 401 5.35 39.24 -25.23
C LEU A 401 4.36 39.19 -24.05
N LEU A 402 4.33 40.23 -23.20
CA LEU A 402 3.43 40.30 -22.05
C LEU A 402 1.95 40.32 -22.46
N GLU A 403 1.61 41.05 -23.52
CA GLU A 403 0.22 41.14 -24.01
C GLU A 403 -0.26 39.83 -24.69
N LEU A 404 0.66 39.07 -25.27
CA LEU A 404 0.37 37.73 -25.81
C LEU A 404 0.19 36.70 -24.68
N LEU A 405 0.96 36.80 -23.60
CA LEU A 405 0.85 35.92 -22.43
C LEU A 405 -0.50 36.09 -21.73
N GLU A 406 -0.99 37.32 -21.53
CA GLU A 406 -2.32 37.57 -20.94
C GLU A 406 -3.46 36.99 -21.81
N LYS A 407 -3.36 37.12 -23.14
CA LYS A 407 -4.35 36.56 -24.09
C LYS A 407 -4.34 35.03 -24.10
N VAL A 408 -3.16 34.40 -23.92
CA VAL A 408 -3.02 32.94 -23.80
C VAL A 408 -3.58 32.46 -22.46
N GLU A 409 -3.32 33.17 -21.37
CA GLU A 409 -3.78 32.84 -20.02
C GLU A 409 -5.32 32.88 -19.93
N HIS A 410 -5.95 33.88 -20.56
CA HIS A 410 -7.40 34.01 -20.60
C HIS A 410 -8.07 32.89 -21.44
N LYS A 411 -7.40 32.41 -22.50
CA LYS A 411 -7.83 31.23 -23.27
C LYS A 411 -7.63 29.93 -22.49
N LEU A 412 -6.56 29.82 -21.69
CA LEU A 412 -6.29 28.68 -20.82
C LEU A 412 -7.35 28.55 -19.71
N LYS A 413 -7.70 29.66 -19.05
CA LYS A 413 -8.75 29.72 -18.01
C LYS A 413 -10.13 29.33 -18.55
N LYS A 414 -10.47 29.71 -19.80
CA LYS A 414 -11.72 29.31 -20.46
C LYS A 414 -11.74 27.83 -20.86
N LYS A 415 -10.59 27.26 -21.25
CA LYS A 415 -10.42 25.82 -21.54
C LYS A 415 -10.49 24.98 -20.27
N GLN A 416 -9.89 25.45 -19.17
CA GLN A 416 -9.95 24.80 -17.85
C GLN A 416 -11.38 24.73 -17.29
N ARG A 417 -12.20 25.78 -17.45
CA ARG A 417 -13.62 25.76 -17.05
C ARG A 417 -14.45 24.71 -17.82
N ARG A 418 -14.18 24.54 -19.12
CA ARG A 418 -14.82 23.50 -19.95
C ARG A 418 -14.35 22.08 -19.59
N ILE A 419 -13.08 21.92 -19.21
CA ILE A 419 -12.54 20.64 -18.71
C ILE A 419 -13.18 20.29 -17.36
N LYS A 420 -13.43 21.28 -16.48
CA LYS A 420 -14.08 21.09 -15.17
C LYS A 420 -15.52 20.54 -15.32
N GLN A 421 -16.29 21.03 -16.29
CA GLN A 421 -17.64 20.52 -16.58
C GLN A 421 -17.64 19.11 -17.23
N LYS A 422 -16.59 18.75 -17.99
CA LYS A 422 -16.43 17.40 -18.55
C LYS A 422 -15.91 16.36 -17.52
N LYS A 423 -15.34 16.81 -16.41
CA LYS A 423 -14.74 15.99 -15.34
C LYS A 423 -15.77 15.27 -14.45
N GLN A 424 -17.06 15.59 -14.56
CA GLN A 424 -18.12 14.91 -13.81
C GLN A 424 -18.50 13.53 -14.40
N ARG A 425 -17.97 13.15 -15.58
CA ARG A 425 -18.40 11.94 -16.32
C ARG A 425 -17.32 10.88 -16.57
N ARG A 426 -16.12 11.02 -16.02
CA ARG A 426 -15.06 9.99 -16.10
C ARG A 426 -14.31 9.91 -14.78
N ARG A 427 -14.81 9.07 -13.87
CA ARG A 427 -14.05 8.54 -12.73
C ARG A 427 -13.93 7.03 -12.94
N GLN A 428 -12.76 6.59 -13.37
CA GLN A 428 -12.30 5.20 -13.33
C GLN A 428 -10.79 5.30 -13.11
N PHE A 429 -10.28 4.68 -12.04
CA PHE A 429 -8.88 4.81 -11.64
C PHE A 429 -8.34 3.48 -11.10
N ASN A 430 -7.10 3.14 -11.50
CA ASN A 430 -6.41 1.90 -11.16
C ASN A 430 -5.79 1.98 -9.76
N GLU A 431 -6.12 1.01 -8.93
CA GLU A 431 -5.70 0.90 -7.54
C GLU A 431 -4.39 0.15 -7.31
N LEU A 432 -3.43 0.19 -8.25
CA LEU A 432 -2.08 -0.21 -7.85
C LEU A 432 -1.57 0.73 -6.73
N TRP A 433 -2.09 1.96 -6.62
CA TRP A 433 -1.55 2.96 -5.68
C TRP A 433 -2.53 3.93 -4.98
N VAL A 434 -3.87 3.87 -5.14
CA VAL A 434 -4.73 4.96 -4.60
C VAL A 434 -6.18 4.59 -4.23
N ARG A 435 -6.55 5.02 -3.01
CA ARG A 435 -7.84 5.48 -2.44
C ARG A 435 -9.15 4.94 -3.04
N MET A 436 -9.77 4.02 -2.29
CA MET A 436 -11.23 3.96 -2.24
C MET A 436 -11.75 5.11 -1.37
N GLU A 437 -12.73 5.86 -1.90
CA GLU A 437 -13.43 6.89 -1.13
C GLU A 437 -14.01 6.24 0.15
N SER A 438 -13.57 6.73 1.32
CA SER A 438 -14.31 6.47 2.55
C SER A 438 -15.67 7.14 2.42
N VAL A 439 -16.73 6.33 2.39
CA VAL A 439 -18.09 6.82 2.59
C VAL A 439 -18.09 7.48 3.97
N THR A 440 -18.21 8.81 3.97
CA THR A 440 -18.48 9.71 5.11
C THR A 440 -17.90 9.31 6.47
N ALA A 441 -16.90 10.06 6.92
CA ALA A 441 -16.35 9.98 8.27
C ALA A 441 -17.45 10.10 9.35
N GLU A 442 -17.71 9.00 10.06
CA GLU A 442 -18.18 9.04 11.44
C GLU A 442 -16.97 8.92 12.37
N ALA A 443 -17.04 9.64 13.50
CA ALA A 443 -16.00 9.67 14.52
C ALA A 443 -15.66 8.25 15.04
N PRO A 444 -14.41 7.99 15.47
CA PRO A 444 -14.04 6.67 15.98
C PRO A 444 -14.86 6.31 17.22
N PRO A 445 -15.21 5.02 17.44
CA PRO A 445 -15.88 4.59 18.66
C PRO A 445 -14.97 4.80 19.88
N PRO A 446 -15.55 5.00 21.09
CA PRO A 446 -14.78 5.34 22.28
C PRO A 446 -13.82 4.21 22.69
N VAL A 447 -12.67 4.62 23.22
CA VAL A 447 -11.58 3.75 23.69
C VAL A 447 -12.08 2.80 24.78
N VAL A 448 -12.04 1.49 24.51
CA VAL A 448 -12.32 0.44 25.50
C VAL A 448 -11.04 0.14 26.29
N ARG A 449 -11.07 0.32 27.61
CA ARG A 449 -10.02 -0.20 28.52
C ARG A 449 -10.56 -1.41 29.28
N ILE A 450 -9.80 -2.50 29.27
CA ILE A 450 -10.10 -3.72 30.05
C ILE A 450 -9.35 -3.63 31.37
N ILE A 451 -10.08 -3.56 32.49
CA ILE A 451 -9.53 -3.79 33.83
C ILE A 451 -10.44 -4.81 34.52
N ASN A 452 -9.85 -5.93 34.98
CA ASN A 452 -10.50 -6.97 35.77
C ASN A 452 -11.84 -7.51 35.22
N GLY A 453 -11.92 -7.76 33.91
CA GLY A 453 -12.97 -8.61 33.32
C GLY A 453 -14.39 -8.05 33.30
N TYR A 454 -14.61 -6.76 33.54
CA TYR A 454 -15.92 -6.10 33.40
C TYR A 454 -15.86 -4.88 32.48
N PHE A 455 -16.83 -4.76 31.57
CA PHE A 455 -17.00 -3.62 30.67
C PHE A 455 -17.45 -2.39 31.47
N THR A 456 -16.65 -1.34 31.53
CA THR A 456 -17.07 -0.04 32.06
C THR A 456 -16.93 1.03 30.98
N VAL A 457 -18.05 1.64 30.61
CA VAL A 457 -18.12 2.77 29.69
C VAL A 457 -17.96 4.05 30.53
N GLN A 458 -16.83 4.75 30.41
CA GLN A 458 -16.70 6.10 30.95
C GLN A 458 -17.16 7.12 29.90
N THR A 459 -18.30 7.77 30.15
CA THR A 459 -18.67 9.00 29.45
C THR A 459 -17.89 10.16 30.05
N HIS A 460 -17.19 10.94 29.19
CA HIS A 460 -16.55 12.17 29.63
C HIS A 460 -17.62 13.15 30.17
N PRO A 461 -17.41 13.80 31.32
CA PRO A 461 -18.38 14.76 31.85
C PRO A 461 -18.41 16.00 30.97
N GLN A 462 -19.58 16.29 30.39
CA GLN A 462 -19.88 17.58 29.76
C GLN A 462 -19.87 18.66 30.84
N GLU A 463 -18.99 19.66 30.68
CA GLU A 463 -19.00 20.87 31.48
C GLU A 463 -20.35 21.59 31.33
N HIS A 464 -21.01 21.80 32.47
CA HIS A 464 -22.19 22.64 32.60
C HIS A 464 -21.84 24.11 32.35
N SER A 465 -22.34 24.68 31.24
CA SER A 465 -22.56 26.12 31.17
C SER A 465 -24.00 26.43 31.56
N ARG A 466 -24.16 27.09 32.71
CA ARG A 466 -25.39 27.68 33.21
C ARG A 466 -25.83 28.82 32.29
N ALA A 467 -27.09 28.79 31.83
CA ALA A 467 -27.85 30.01 31.58
C ALA A 467 -29.33 29.77 31.93
N ASN A 468 -29.80 30.53 32.93
CA ASN A 468 -31.20 30.67 33.33
C ASN A 468 -32.06 31.12 32.14
N GLN A 469 -33.28 30.57 32.02
CA GLN A 469 -34.49 31.38 31.88
C GLN A 469 -35.77 30.58 32.17
N HIS A 470 -36.64 31.22 32.95
CA HIS A 470 -37.94 30.78 33.46
C HIS A 470 -39.00 30.51 32.38
N ARG A 471 -39.89 29.52 32.63
CA ARG A 471 -41.37 29.63 32.73
C ARG A 471 -42.03 28.24 32.54
N THR A 472 -42.51 27.60 33.61
CA THR A 472 -43.89 27.53 34.15
C THR A 472 -44.75 26.38 33.60
N PHE A 473 -45.25 25.56 34.55
CA PHE A 473 -46.55 24.83 34.61
C PHE A 473 -46.76 23.68 33.59
N SER A 474 -47.41 22.54 33.86
CA SER A 474 -47.93 21.86 35.06
C SER A 474 -48.53 20.51 34.63
N GLY A 475 -48.70 19.57 35.57
CA GLY A 475 -49.64 18.45 35.51
C GLY A 475 -48.98 17.06 35.33
N SER A 476 -48.68 16.34 36.41
CA SER A 476 -49.56 15.35 37.10
C SER A 476 -49.83 14.10 36.24
N SER A 477 -49.14 12.97 36.51
CA SER A 477 -49.65 11.78 37.26
C SER A 477 -50.92 11.15 36.67
N SER A 478 -51.13 9.83 36.57
CA SER A 478 -50.44 8.60 37.00
C SER A 478 -51.34 7.44 36.54
N SER A 479 -50.76 6.24 36.35
CA SER A 479 -51.39 4.90 36.55
C SER A 479 -52.60 4.55 35.66
N SER A 480 -52.90 3.34 35.21
CA SER A 480 -52.34 1.98 35.28
C SER A 480 -53.37 1.05 34.58
N TRP A 481 -52.96 -0.17 34.27
CA TRP A 481 -53.76 -1.40 34.01
C TRP A 481 -53.70 -1.96 32.58
N SER A 482 -52.93 -3.05 32.47
CA SER A 482 -53.15 -4.20 31.57
C SER A 482 -54.18 -5.16 32.24
N PRO A 483 -54.49 -6.36 31.71
CA PRO A 483 -54.46 -6.89 30.34
C PRO A 483 -55.77 -7.65 29.97
N ALA A 484 -55.85 -8.21 28.75
CA ALA A 484 -56.19 -9.63 28.47
C ALA A 484 -57.05 -9.89 27.20
N LEU A 485 -56.50 -10.77 26.35
CA LEU A 485 -57.14 -11.89 25.63
C LEU A 485 -58.24 -11.60 24.58
N THR A 486 -57.99 -12.02 23.34
CA THR A 486 -58.57 -13.28 22.80
C THR A 486 -58.01 -13.62 21.42
N ALA A 487 -57.80 -14.92 21.22
CA ALA A 487 -57.30 -15.57 20.02
C ALA A 487 -58.45 -16.00 19.09
N THR A 488 -58.12 -16.27 17.82
CA THR A 488 -58.53 -17.40 16.94
C THR A 488 -58.50 -16.94 15.48
N ALA A 489 -57.62 -17.52 14.65
CA ALA A 489 -57.90 -18.57 13.65
C ALA A 489 -58.49 -17.99 12.35
N LEU A 490 -58.21 -18.43 11.12
CA LEU A 490 -57.40 -19.49 10.52
C LEU A 490 -57.41 -19.17 9.00
N CYS A 491 -56.35 -19.56 8.28
CA CYS A 491 -56.25 -19.89 6.85
C CYS A 491 -57.35 -19.45 5.85
N VAL A 492 -56.95 -18.91 4.69
CA VAL A 492 -57.17 -19.57 3.38
C VAL A 492 -56.45 -18.80 2.23
N GLN A 493 -55.61 -19.57 1.53
CA GLN A 493 -55.22 -19.54 0.11
C GLN A 493 -54.36 -18.42 -0.50
N ILE A 494 -53.16 -18.89 -0.86
CA ILE A 494 -52.26 -18.50 -1.94
C ILE A 494 -52.98 -18.54 -3.31
N LEU A 495 -52.45 -17.74 -4.25
CA LEU A 495 -52.48 -17.83 -5.73
C LEU A 495 -53.53 -17.03 -6.50
N LEU A 496 -53.06 -15.91 -7.08
CA LEU A 496 -53.20 -15.45 -8.48
C LEU A 496 -52.41 -14.12 -8.58
N LEU A 497 -51.08 -14.13 -8.70
CA LEU A 497 -50.28 -14.24 -9.94
C LEU A 497 -50.76 -13.36 -11.12
N LEU A 498 -49.80 -12.56 -11.62
CA LEU A 498 -49.65 -11.94 -12.95
C LEU A 498 -50.16 -10.49 -13.13
N VAL A 499 -49.25 -9.51 -12.93
CA VAL A 499 -48.58 -8.76 -14.03
C VAL A 499 -47.11 -8.55 -13.65
#